data_AF-A0A9P8ETY8-F1
#
_entry.id   AF-A0A9P8ETY8-F1
#
_cell.length_a   1.000
_cell.length_b   1.000
_cell.length_c   1.000
_cell.angle_alpha   90.00
_cell.angle_beta   90.00
_cell.angle_gamma   90.00
#
_symmetry.space_group_name_H-M   'P 1'
#
loop_
_entity.id
_entity.type
_entity.pdbx_description
1 polymer ?
#
loop_
_entity_poly.entity_id
_entity_poly.type
_entity_poly.pdbx_seq_one_letter_code
_entity_poly.pdbx_strand_id
1 'polypeptide(L)'
;MNLASILQHPIEAMQTPTPRHSSSSMSTSPILSPHAGCGVVKPSKSTKRTQTKAACLGCRQRKSKCDGDRPSCKMCLERNSKCEYSVEEGKTQQQATKEQLRSYKDVLSLLRSSSSKESEAILHILKNMDLNAACRFILDGPVFVPSRNQVVSMERASS
;
A
#
# COMPACT_ATOMS: atom_id res chain seq x y z
N MET A 1 -12.90 20.83 -25.62
CA MET A 1 -13.12 19.53 -24.96
C MET A 1 -14.21 19.74 -23.92
N ASN A 2 -15.41 19.20 -24.14
CA ASN A 2 -16.63 19.63 -23.45
C ASN A 2 -16.76 18.93 -22.08
N LEU A 3 -16.91 19.70 -21.00
CA LEU A 3 -17.01 19.19 -19.62
C LEU A 3 -18.23 18.28 -19.41
N ALA A 4 -19.23 18.35 -20.30
CA ALA A 4 -20.44 17.54 -20.25
C ALA A 4 -20.21 16.03 -20.47
N SER A 5 -19.09 15.59 -21.06
CA SER A 5 -18.83 14.17 -21.30
C SER A 5 -18.25 13.42 -20.08
N ILE A 6 -17.75 14.13 -19.06
CA ILE A 6 -17.07 13.51 -17.90
C ILE A 6 -18.08 12.91 -16.90
N LEU A 7 -19.32 13.41 -16.87
CA LEU A 7 -20.35 12.99 -15.90
C LEU A 7 -21.29 11.87 -16.42
N GLN A 8 -21.07 11.35 -17.63
CA GLN A 8 -21.99 10.41 -18.29
C GLN A 8 -21.63 8.93 -18.11
N HIS A 9 -20.51 8.61 -17.43
CA HIS A 9 -20.14 7.21 -17.21
C HIS A 9 -20.50 6.74 -15.80
N PRO A 10 -21.35 5.72 -15.64
CA PRO A 10 -21.61 5.14 -14.34
C PRO A 10 -20.30 4.59 -13.75
N ILE A 11 -20.02 4.95 -12.50
CA ILE A 11 -18.93 4.37 -11.72
C ILE A 11 -19.37 2.94 -11.39
N GLU A 12 -19.07 1.99 -12.28
CA GLU A 12 -19.24 0.57 -11.96
C GLU A 12 -18.34 0.24 -10.79
N ALA A 13 -18.97 -0.11 -9.66
CA ALA A 13 -18.30 -0.57 -8.46
C ALA A 13 -17.40 -1.75 -8.81
N MET A 14 -16.09 -1.56 -8.64
CA MET A 14 -15.10 -2.63 -8.76
C MET A 14 -15.50 -3.78 -7.83
N GLN A 15 -15.87 -4.91 -8.44
CA GLN A 15 -16.17 -6.14 -7.75
C GLN A 15 -14.90 -6.67 -7.09
N THR A 16 -14.94 -6.80 -5.77
CA THR A 16 -13.93 -7.53 -5.00
C THR A 16 -13.96 -9.00 -5.37
N PRO A 17 -12.83 -9.66 -5.70
CA PRO A 17 -12.81 -11.11 -5.86
C PRO A 17 -13.07 -11.76 -4.50
N THR A 18 -14.19 -12.49 -4.39
CA THR A 18 -14.51 -13.31 -3.23
C THR A 18 -13.52 -14.48 -3.14
N PRO A 19 -12.99 -14.82 -1.94
CA PRO A 19 -12.19 -16.03 -1.77
C PRO A 19 -13.12 -17.25 -1.84
N ARG A 20 -12.94 -18.05 -2.90
CA ARG A 20 -13.56 -19.38 -3.04
C ARG A 20 -12.97 -20.31 -1.97
N HIS A 21 -13.73 -20.56 -0.90
CA HIS A 21 -13.45 -21.65 0.03
C HIS A 21 -13.77 -22.98 -0.68
N SER A 22 -12.74 -23.71 -1.08
CA SER A 22 -12.87 -25.11 -1.46
C SER A 22 -12.94 -25.95 -0.19
N SER A 23 -14.17 -26.27 0.22
CA SER A 23 -14.45 -27.35 1.15
C SER A 23 -14.15 -28.67 0.43
N SER A 24 -13.10 -29.36 0.83
CA SER A 24 -12.83 -30.73 0.39
C SER A 24 -12.55 -31.56 1.61
N SER A 25 -13.64 -32.14 2.13
CA SER A 25 -13.65 -33.25 3.07
C SER A 25 -13.09 -34.48 2.36
N MET A 26 -12.11 -35.16 2.94
CA MET A 26 -11.84 -36.57 2.65
C MET A 26 -11.33 -37.22 3.95
N SER A 27 -12.15 -38.12 4.49
CA SER A 27 -11.83 -39.04 5.58
C SER A 27 -11.16 -40.28 5.01
N THR A 28 -10.03 -40.72 5.56
CA THR A 28 -9.60 -42.13 5.56
C THR A 28 -8.54 -42.37 6.65
N SER A 29 -8.89 -43.16 7.66
CA SER A 29 -7.96 -44.02 8.42
C SER A 29 -8.00 -45.44 7.78
N PRO A 30 -7.16 -46.45 8.12
CA PRO A 30 -6.09 -46.54 9.14
C PRO A 30 -4.78 -47.21 8.62
N ILE A 31 -3.80 -47.48 9.53
CA ILE A 31 -3.00 -48.73 9.69
C ILE A 31 -1.50 -48.53 10.05
N LEU A 32 -1.15 -49.07 11.24
CA LEU A 32 0.11 -49.67 11.78
C LEU A 32 1.43 -48.86 11.93
N SER A 33 1.83 -48.71 13.21
CA SER A 33 3.20 -48.60 13.77
C SER A 33 4.09 -49.83 13.43
N PRO A 34 5.43 -49.91 13.62
CA PRO A 34 6.27 -49.20 14.63
C PRO A 34 7.72 -48.81 14.19
N HIS A 35 8.43 -47.99 15.00
CA HIS A 35 9.77 -48.28 15.57
C HIS A 35 10.48 -46.99 16.02
N ALA A 36 11.28 -47.15 17.07
CA ALA A 36 11.91 -46.15 17.90
C ALA A 36 13.01 -45.34 17.19
N GLY A 37 13.09 -44.06 17.55
CA GLY A 37 14.18 -43.16 17.16
C GLY A 37 14.10 -41.86 17.94
N CYS A 38 14.47 -41.90 19.23
CA CYS A 38 14.61 -40.72 20.07
C CYS A 38 15.85 -39.91 19.64
N GLY A 39 15.68 -39.05 18.64
CA GLY A 39 16.65 -38.01 18.31
C GLY A 39 16.31 -36.74 19.07
N VAL A 40 17.00 -36.51 20.19
CA VAL A 40 16.95 -35.23 20.93
C VAL A 40 17.54 -34.14 20.04
N VAL A 41 16.68 -33.49 19.25
CA VAL A 41 17.04 -32.22 18.60
C VAL A 41 17.09 -31.15 19.68
N LYS A 42 18.32 -30.71 19.99
CA LYS A 42 18.63 -29.59 20.88
C LYS A 42 17.69 -28.41 20.57
N PRO A 43 17.01 -27.80 21.55
CA PRO A 43 16.22 -26.61 21.29
C PRO A 43 17.17 -25.47 20.92
N SER A 44 17.38 -25.26 19.62
CA SER A 44 18.05 -24.07 19.13
C SER A 44 17.17 -22.88 19.51
N LYS A 45 17.72 -22.01 20.37
CA LYS A 45 17.19 -20.72 20.82
C LYS A 45 16.17 -20.18 19.81
N SER A 46 14.89 -20.22 20.16
CA SER A 46 13.82 -19.67 19.35
C SER A 46 13.99 -18.16 19.29
N THR A 47 14.81 -17.70 18.34
CA THR A 47 14.85 -16.29 17.94
C THR A 47 13.41 -15.91 17.66
N LYS A 48 12.86 -15.05 18.53
CA LYS A 48 11.49 -14.55 18.46
C LYS A 48 11.17 -14.28 16.99
N ARG A 49 10.27 -15.07 16.41
CA ARG A 49 9.84 -14.92 15.01
C ARG A 49 9.31 -13.50 14.87
N THR A 50 10.15 -12.60 14.38
CA THR A 50 9.77 -11.22 14.10
C THR A 50 8.82 -11.33 12.92
N GLN A 51 7.54 -11.05 13.16
CA GLN A 51 6.55 -11.08 12.09
C GLN A 51 6.96 -10.02 11.07
N THR A 52 7.32 -10.47 9.87
CA THR A 52 7.79 -9.58 8.82
C THR A 52 6.68 -8.61 8.41
N LYS A 53 6.97 -7.30 8.44
CA LYS A 53 6.05 -6.23 8.04
C LYS A 53 5.61 -6.29 6.56
N ALA A 54 6.43 -6.88 5.69
CA ALA A 54 6.12 -7.09 4.28
C ALA A 54 6.85 -8.33 3.73
N ALA A 55 6.13 -9.27 3.12
CA ALA A 55 6.73 -10.36 2.36
C ALA A 55 7.19 -9.88 0.97
N CYS A 56 8.31 -10.41 0.46
CA CYS A 56 8.78 -10.15 -0.90
C CYS A 56 7.81 -10.70 -1.96
N LEU A 57 7.89 -10.18 -3.19
CA LEU A 57 7.04 -10.56 -4.31
C LEU A 57 7.14 -12.06 -4.64
N GLY A 58 8.35 -12.63 -4.62
CA GLY A 58 8.56 -14.05 -4.87
C GLY A 58 7.88 -14.95 -3.82
N CYS A 59 7.98 -14.60 -2.54
CA CYS A 59 7.32 -15.35 -1.48
C CYS A 59 5.79 -15.19 -1.51
N ARG A 60 5.28 -14.00 -1.89
CA ARG A 60 3.84 -13.76 -2.08
C ARG A 60 3.28 -14.62 -3.21
N GLN A 61 3.94 -14.63 -4.36
CA GLN A 61 3.52 -15.44 -5.51
C GLN A 61 3.46 -16.93 -5.18
N ARG A 62 4.42 -17.41 -4.38
CA ARG A 62 4.51 -18.81 -3.95
C ARG A 62 3.70 -19.13 -2.70
N LYS A 63 3.05 -18.15 -2.08
CA LYS A 63 2.34 -18.26 -0.79
C LYS A 63 3.20 -18.90 0.32
N SER A 64 4.51 -18.65 0.28
CA SER A 64 5.50 -19.20 1.21
C SER A 64 5.81 -18.22 2.34
N LYS A 65 6.29 -18.73 3.48
CA LYS A 65 6.75 -17.89 4.58
C LYS A 65 7.96 -17.03 4.14
N CYS A 66 7.89 -15.73 4.37
CA CYS A 66 8.97 -14.79 4.08
C CYS A 66 9.58 -14.29 5.39
N ASP A 67 10.88 -14.49 5.55
CA ASP A 67 11.60 -14.05 6.76
C ASP A 67 11.94 -12.55 6.75
N GLY A 68 11.74 -11.87 5.61
CA GLY A 68 11.84 -10.40 5.57
C GLY A 68 13.22 -9.80 5.45
N ASP A 69 14.26 -10.64 5.47
CA ASP A 69 15.64 -10.19 5.30
C ASP A 69 15.84 -9.45 3.97
N ARG A 70 16.60 -8.36 3.99
CA ARG A 70 16.97 -7.54 2.84
C ARG A 70 18.49 -7.56 2.66
N PRO A 71 19.03 -7.57 1.43
CA PRO A 71 18.37 -7.36 0.13
C PRO A 71 17.60 -8.57 -0.44
N SER A 72 17.84 -9.78 0.06
CA SER A 72 17.10 -10.99 -0.33
C SER A 72 16.71 -11.80 0.89
N CYS A 73 15.46 -12.33 0.91
CA CYS A 73 15.04 -13.23 1.96
C CYS A 73 15.74 -14.59 1.83
N LYS A 74 15.90 -15.31 2.95
CA LYS A 74 16.57 -16.63 2.99
C LYS A 74 15.99 -17.62 1.98
N MET A 75 14.67 -17.72 1.91
CA MET A 75 13.97 -18.60 0.97
C MET A 75 14.30 -18.29 -0.50
N CYS A 76 14.41 -17.00 -0.87
CA CYS A 76 14.75 -16.63 -2.24
C CYS A 76 16.26 -16.80 -2.52
N LEU A 77 17.11 -16.60 -1.50
CA LEU A 77 18.54 -16.80 -1.57
C LEU A 77 18.89 -18.28 -1.79
N GLU A 78 18.31 -19.17 -0.98
CA GLU A 78 18.49 -20.64 -1.10
C GLU A 78 18.01 -21.18 -2.44
N ARG A 79 17.01 -20.54 -3.05
CA ARG A 79 16.45 -20.93 -4.35
C ARG A 79 17.12 -20.22 -5.52
N ASN A 80 18.13 -19.39 -5.28
CA ASN A 80 18.77 -18.52 -6.27
C ASN A 80 17.75 -17.79 -7.18
N SER A 81 16.64 -17.34 -6.59
CA SER A 81 15.53 -16.74 -7.32
C SER A 81 15.44 -15.24 -7.09
N LYS A 82 14.89 -14.49 -8.06
CA LYS A 82 14.71 -13.04 -7.94
C LYS A 82 13.90 -12.70 -6.68
N CYS A 83 14.53 -11.95 -5.77
CA CYS A 83 13.89 -11.43 -4.56
C CYS A 83 13.67 -9.93 -4.73
N GLU A 84 12.42 -9.52 -4.79
CA GLU A 84 12.05 -8.11 -4.99
C GLU A 84 10.98 -7.71 -3.97
N TYR A 85 11.15 -6.55 -3.36
CA TYR A 85 10.18 -5.97 -2.43
C TYR A 85 9.55 -4.74 -3.09
N SER A 86 8.22 -4.71 -3.17
CA SER A 86 7.48 -3.57 -3.73
C SER A 86 7.39 -2.36 -2.78
N VAL A 87 7.96 -2.47 -1.57
CA VAL A 87 7.85 -1.45 -0.53
C VAL A 87 9.23 -1.25 0.11
N GLU A 88 9.54 0.02 0.37
CA GLU A 88 10.75 0.46 1.05
C GLU A 88 10.91 -0.16 2.45
N GLU A 89 12.13 -0.15 2.98
CA GLU A 89 12.44 -0.75 4.27
C GLU A 89 11.66 -0.07 5.39
N GLY A 90 11.11 -0.84 6.33
CA GLY A 90 10.40 -0.31 7.49
C GLY A 90 8.92 0.10 7.27
N LYS A 91 8.48 0.35 6.03
CA LYS A 91 7.08 0.66 5.72
C LYS A 91 6.29 -0.57 5.29
N THR A 92 5.07 -0.72 5.79
CA THR A 92 4.12 -1.71 5.24
C THR A 92 3.54 -1.17 3.94
N GLN A 93 3.07 -2.06 3.05
CA GLN A 93 2.37 -1.66 1.83
C GLN A 93 1.17 -0.74 2.13
N GLN A 94 0.44 -1.05 3.21
CA GLN A 94 -0.68 -0.23 3.67
C GLN A 94 -0.24 1.18 4.09
N GLN A 95 0.92 1.32 4.72
CA GLN A 95 1.48 2.63 5.08
C GLN A 95 1.82 3.45 3.84
N ALA A 96 2.49 2.85 2.85
CA ALA A 96 2.83 3.53 1.59
C ALA A 96 1.57 4.02 0.85
N THR A 97 0.56 3.15 0.70
CA THR A 97 -0.71 3.54 0.06
C THR A 97 -1.42 4.65 0.84
N LYS A 98 -1.42 4.58 2.18
CA LYS A 98 -2.03 5.61 3.03
C LYS A 98 -1.32 6.96 2.90
N GLU A 99 -0.01 6.95 2.76
CA GLU A 99 0.81 8.15 2.55
C GLU A 99 0.52 8.79 1.19
N GLN A 100 0.44 7.99 0.12
CA GLN A 100 0.01 8.48 -1.20
C GLN A 100 -1.38 9.09 -1.16
N LEU A 101 -2.34 8.41 -0.52
CA LEU A 101 -3.71 8.91 -0.38
C LEU A 101 -3.76 10.25 0.38
N ARG A 102 -2.89 10.46 1.37
CA ARG A 102 -2.76 11.76 2.05
C ARG A 102 -2.28 12.83 1.08
N SER A 103 -1.20 12.58 0.35
CA SER A 103 -0.65 13.54 -0.61
C SER A 103 -1.70 13.97 -1.65
N TYR A 104 -2.51 13.04 -2.16
CA TYR A 104 -3.57 13.35 -3.11
C TYR A 104 -4.68 14.21 -2.48
N LYS A 105 -5.09 13.89 -1.25
CA LYS A 105 -6.08 14.68 -0.51
C LYS A 105 -5.59 16.10 -0.25
N ASP A 106 -4.33 16.26 0.10
CA ASP A 106 -3.75 17.56 0.42
C ASP A 106 -3.69 18.44 -0.84
N VAL A 107 -3.27 17.89 -1.99
CA VAL A 107 -3.29 18.63 -3.27
C VAL A 107 -4.71 19.01 -3.69
N LEU A 108 -5.69 18.13 -3.52
CA LEU A 108 -7.10 18.47 -3.81
C LEU A 108 -7.65 19.54 -2.87
N SER A 109 -7.25 19.50 -1.59
CA SER A 109 -7.60 20.54 -0.63
C SER A 109 -7.01 21.88 -1.06
N LEU A 110 -5.74 21.90 -1.45
CA LEU A 110 -5.05 23.09 -1.94
C LEU A 110 -5.76 23.64 -3.17
N LEU A 111 -6.05 22.80 -4.17
CA LEU A 111 -6.75 23.20 -5.39
C LEU A 111 -8.12 23.85 -5.11
N ARG A 112 -8.83 23.39 -4.06
CA ARG A 112 -10.14 23.93 -3.68
C ARG A 112 -10.04 25.26 -2.92
N SER A 113 -8.96 25.48 -2.17
CA SER A 113 -8.77 26.69 -1.34
C SER A 113 -7.98 27.80 -2.03
N SER A 114 -7.20 27.46 -3.05
CA SER A 114 -6.33 28.37 -3.78
C SER A 114 -7.10 29.30 -4.73
N SER A 115 -6.48 30.43 -5.07
CA SER A 115 -7.00 31.39 -6.05
C SER A 115 -7.06 30.82 -7.48
N SER A 116 -7.77 31.50 -8.39
CA SER A 116 -7.88 31.06 -9.80
C SER A 116 -6.52 30.93 -10.50
N LYS A 117 -5.57 31.81 -10.17
CA LYS A 117 -4.23 31.80 -10.78
C LYS A 117 -3.37 30.66 -10.24
N GLU A 118 -3.50 30.37 -8.95
CA GLU A 118 -2.79 29.24 -8.30
C GLU A 118 -3.33 27.89 -8.74
N SER A 119 -4.67 27.76 -8.81
CA SER A 119 -5.30 26.54 -9.31
C SER A 119 -4.89 26.22 -10.75
N GLU A 120 -4.75 27.23 -11.62
CA GLU A 120 -4.25 27.04 -12.98
C GLU A 120 -2.80 26.52 -13.00
N ALA A 121 -1.92 27.06 -12.16
CA ALA A 121 -0.55 26.58 -12.03
C ALA A 121 -0.48 25.13 -11.51
N ILE A 122 -1.26 24.81 -10.48
CA ILE A 122 -1.37 23.45 -9.92
C ILE A 122 -1.86 22.47 -11.00
N LEU A 123 -2.91 22.83 -11.74
CA LEU A 123 -3.44 22.02 -12.84
C LEU A 123 -2.44 21.85 -13.98
N HIS A 124 -1.65 22.88 -14.29
CA HIS A 124 -0.59 22.79 -15.28
C HIS A 124 0.48 21.75 -14.86
N ILE A 125 0.90 21.74 -13.60
CA ILE A 125 1.86 20.75 -13.10
C ILE A 125 1.27 19.33 -13.18
N LEU A 126 0.04 19.15 -12.71
CA LEU A 126 -0.65 17.86 -12.73
C LEU A 126 -0.84 17.27 -14.14
N LYS A 127 -0.98 18.13 -15.16
CA LYS A 127 -1.14 17.70 -16.56
C LYS A 127 0.17 17.31 -17.24
N ASN A 128 1.31 17.84 -16.79
CA ASN A 128 2.59 17.71 -17.50
C ASN A 128 3.61 16.79 -16.79
N MET A 129 3.26 16.21 -15.64
CA MET A 129 4.14 15.35 -14.85
C MET A 129 3.43 14.09 -14.35
N ASP A 130 4.20 13.08 -13.94
CA ASP A 130 3.67 11.94 -13.18
C ASP A 130 2.95 12.43 -11.91
N LEU A 131 1.84 11.79 -11.54
CA LEU A 131 1.01 12.24 -10.43
C LEU A 131 1.76 12.25 -9.09
N ASN A 132 2.57 11.24 -8.79
CA ASN A 132 3.34 11.20 -7.54
C ASN A 132 4.47 12.22 -7.55
N ALA A 133 5.10 12.44 -8.71
CA ALA A 133 6.12 13.48 -8.87
C ALA A 133 5.51 14.89 -8.76
N ALA A 134 4.34 15.11 -9.36
CA ALA A 134 3.57 16.34 -9.28
C ALA A 134 3.14 16.63 -7.84
N CYS A 135 2.58 15.64 -7.13
CA CYS A 135 2.18 15.82 -5.74
C CYS A 135 3.37 16.19 -4.84
N ARG A 136 4.54 15.55 -5.01
CA ARG A 136 5.76 15.97 -4.30
C ARG A 136 6.16 17.39 -4.67
N PHE A 137 6.20 17.73 -5.95
CA PHE A 137 6.57 19.08 -6.38
C PHE A 137 5.60 20.17 -5.87
N ILE A 138 4.30 19.88 -5.82
CA ILE A 138 3.27 20.82 -5.33
C ILE A 138 3.35 20.98 -3.81
N LEU A 139 3.62 19.90 -3.07
CA LEU A 139 3.63 19.91 -1.59
C LEU A 139 4.99 20.33 -1.01
N ASP A 140 6.10 19.98 -1.67
CA ASP A 140 7.48 20.32 -1.25
C ASP A 140 8.00 21.60 -1.93
N GLY A 141 7.32 22.08 -2.98
CA GLY A 141 7.76 23.22 -3.77
C GLY A 141 7.42 24.58 -3.14
N PRO A 142 8.20 25.63 -3.45
CA PRO A 142 7.96 26.99 -2.97
C PRO A 142 6.85 27.66 -3.79
N VAL A 143 5.77 26.94 -4.11
CA VAL A 143 4.62 27.52 -4.84
C VAL A 143 3.91 28.46 -3.87
N PHE A 144 4.44 29.68 -3.85
CA PHE A 144 3.86 30.92 -3.37
C PHE A 144 3.06 30.78 -2.08
N VAL A 145 3.68 31.10 -0.94
CA VAL A 145 3.02 31.17 0.38
C VAL A 145 1.76 32.04 0.24
N PRO A 146 0.53 31.49 0.27
CA PRO A 146 -0.59 32.32 0.64
C PRO A 146 -0.41 32.49 2.15
N SER A 147 -0.24 33.73 2.60
CA SER A 147 -0.30 34.07 4.03
C SER A 147 -1.37 33.22 4.68
N ARG A 148 -0.94 32.31 5.55
CA ARG A 148 -1.78 31.49 6.40
C ARG A 148 -2.49 32.44 7.35
N ASN A 149 -3.55 33.10 6.88
CA ASN A 149 -4.35 33.96 7.71
C ASN A 149 -5.83 33.87 7.33
N GLN A 150 -6.56 33.21 8.23
CA GLN A 150 -7.99 33.26 8.47
C GLN A 150 -8.93 32.79 7.36
N VAL A 151 -9.49 31.60 7.54
CA VAL A 151 -10.96 31.41 7.63
C VAL A 151 -11.26 30.14 8.44
N VAL A 152 -11.13 30.24 9.77
CA VAL A 152 -11.91 29.39 10.68
C VAL A 152 -12.81 30.34 11.45
N SER A 153 -13.98 30.64 10.89
CA SER A 153 -15.14 31.17 11.62
C SER A 153 -16.35 31.17 10.69
N MET A 154 -17.10 30.07 10.72
CA MET A 154 -18.50 30.03 10.33
C MET A 154 -19.24 29.22 11.39
N GLU A 155 -19.32 29.75 12.61
CA GLU A 155 -20.37 29.33 13.54
C GLU A 155 -21.68 29.98 13.09
N ARG A 156 -22.65 29.11 12.87
CA ARG A 156 -24.03 29.45 12.55
C ARG A 156 -24.67 30.10 13.78
N ALA A 157 -24.91 31.41 13.72
CA ALA A 157 -26.03 32.01 14.42
C ALA A 157 -27.20 32.03 13.44
N SER A 158 -28.19 31.17 13.66
CA SER A 158 -29.55 31.41 13.16
C SER A 158 -30.41 31.72 14.38
N SER A 159 -31.01 32.90 14.35
CA SER A 159 -32.24 33.24 15.04
C SER A 159 -33.37 32.29 14.67
#